data_AF-A0A854C564-F1
#
_entry.id   AF-A0A854C564-F1
#
_cell.length_a   1.000
_cell.length_b   1.000
_cell.length_c   1.000
_cell.angle_alpha   90.00
_cell.angle_beta   90.00
_cell.angle_gamma   90.00
#
_symmetry.space_group_name_H-M   'P 1'
#
loop_
_entity.id
_entity.type
_entity.pdbx_description
1 polymer ?
#
loop_
_entity_poly.entity_id
_entity_poly.type
_entity_poly.pdbx_seq_one_letter_code
_entity_poly.pdbx_strand_id
1 'polypeptide(L)'
;MGYYQDALNRMKLRYRAMIESPLTTLWEGWGIGSEGFGGGTYNHAWSGGPLTILSQYIAGIETLEPAFRMFRVAPHPAHLNFIRTLVPLSGGRRIVFEMDKSAHGGTMYLRVPGGTSAQVVLPAEFQRWSVNGEPKNERQLTLSAGEWHFEMSEK
;
A
#
# COMPACT_ATOMS: atom_id res chain seq x y z
N MET A 1 -5.70 -7.80 -12.18
CA MET A 1 -6.14 -7.04 -13.38
C MET A 1 -5.64 -5.59 -13.42
N GLY A 2 -4.82 -5.08 -12.50
CA GLY A 2 -4.09 -3.80 -12.69
C GLY A 2 -4.89 -2.49 -12.64
N TYR A 3 -6.21 -2.53 -12.41
CA TYR A 3 -7.08 -1.34 -12.37
C TYR A 3 -7.06 -0.61 -11.01
N TYR A 4 -5.88 -0.17 -10.56
CA TYR A 4 -5.72 0.43 -9.23
C TYR A 4 -6.49 1.75 -9.07
N GLN A 5 -6.51 2.60 -10.10
CA GLN A 5 -7.26 3.85 -10.07
C GLN A 5 -8.77 3.61 -9.94
N ASP A 6 -9.30 2.64 -10.69
CA ASP A 6 -10.73 2.30 -10.63
C ASP A 6 -11.09 1.70 -9.27
N ALA A 7 -10.20 0.91 -8.67
CA ALA A 7 -10.39 0.39 -7.32
C ALA A 7 -10.52 1.53 -6.29
N LEU A 8 -9.67 2.57 -6.38
CA LEU A 8 -9.76 3.73 -5.51
C LEU A 8 -11.01 4.58 -5.78
N ASN A 9 -11.38 4.77 -7.04
CA ASN A 9 -12.61 5.48 -7.40
C ASN A 9 -13.85 4.76 -6.87
N ARG A 10 -13.90 3.44 -7.02
CA ARG A 10 -14.98 2.60 -6.49
C ARG A 10 -15.01 2.62 -4.97
N MET A 11 -13.85 2.64 -4.30
CA MET A 11 -13.76 2.79 -2.85
C MET A 11 -14.40 4.10 -2.39
N LYS A 12 -14.03 5.24 -2.99
CA LYS A 12 -14.64 6.55 -2.67
C LYS A 12 -16.15 6.54 -2.84
N LEU A 13 -16.64 6.03 -3.97
CA LEU A 13 -18.07 5.95 -4.25
C LEU A 13 -18.82 5.06 -3.24
N ARG A 14 -18.27 3.88 -2.96
CA ARG A 14 -18.95 2.85 -2.19
C ARG A 14 -19.03 3.18 -0.69
N TYR A 15 -17.99 3.81 -0.15
CA TYR A 15 -17.91 4.17 1.27
C TYR A 15 -18.44 5.58 1.58
N ARG A 16 -18.85 6.34 0.55
CA ARG A 16 -19.25 7.75 0.68
C ARG A 16 -20.24 7.99 1.82
N ALA A 17 -21.35 7.25 1.84
CA ALA A 17 -22.39 7.42 2.85
C ALA A 17 -21.89 7.13 4.27
N MET A 18 -20.98 6.17 4.44
CA MET A 18 -20.38 5.87 5.75
C MET A 18 -19.46 7.01 6.20
N ILE A 19 -18.66 7.57 5.29
CA ILE A 19 -17.71 8.65 5.61
C ILE A 19 -18.41 9.99 5.87
N GLU A 20 -19.49 10.28 5.16
CA GLU A 20 -20.28 11.51 5.35
C GLU A 20 -21.22 11.42 6.58
N SER A 21 -21.32 10.25 7.21
CA SER A 21 -22.11 10.03 8.43
C SER A 21 -21.39 10.54 9.68
N PRO A 22 -22.12 10.94 10.75
CA PRO A 22 -21.51 11.18 12.06
C PRO A 22 -21.00 9.91 12.76
N LEU A 23 -21.33 8.71 12.27
CA LEU A 23 -20.85 7.44 12.83
C LEU A 23 -19.39 7.21 12.45
N THR A 24 -18.56 6.83 13.43
CA THR A 24 -17.10 6.74 13.28
C THR A 24 -16.59 5.34 12.91
N THR A 25 -17.50 4.43 12.54
CA THR A 25 -17.20 3.02 12.25
C THR A 25 -17.83 2.60 10.91
N LEU A 26 -17.32 1.51 10.33
CA LEU A 26 -17.83 0.98 9.07
C LEU A 26 -19.04 0.08 9.31
N TRP A 27 -20.04 0.18 8.46
CA TRP A 27 -21.30 -0.54 8.62
C TRP A 27 -21.25 -1.91 7.94
N GLU A 28 -22.11 -2.82 8.38
CA GLU A 28 -22.26 -4.15 7.80
C GLU A 28 -22.78 -4.12 6.36
N GLY A 29 -23.81 -3.29 6.11
CA GLY A 29 -24.36 -3.04 4.78
C GLY A 29 -23.93 -1.69 4.22
N TRP A 30 -24.41 -1.37 3.02
CA TRP A 30 -24.15 -0.06 2.39
C TRP A 30 -25.10 1.07 2.86
N GLY A 31 -26.02 0.75 3.76
CA GLY A 31 -26.99 1.67 4.36
C GLY A 31 -27.31 1.25 5.81
N ILE A 32 -28.15 2.03 6.49
CA ILE A 32 -28.59 1.78 7.88
C ILE A 32 -30.09 1.45 7.90
N GLY A 33 -30.50 0.59 8.84
CA GLY A 33 -31.91 0.24 8.99
C GLY A 33 -32.43 -0.46 7.74
N SER A 34 -33.59 -0.04 7.23
CA SER A 34 -34.19 -0.63 6.01
C SER A 34 -33.31 -0.53 4.76
N GLU A 35 -32.43 0.48 4.67
CA GLU A 35 -31.46 0.58 3.56
C GLU A 35 -30.27 -0.39 3.71
N GLY A 36 -30.05 -0.90 4.93
CA GLY A 36 -29.00 -1.85 5.29
C GLY A 36 -29.52 -3.27 5.54
N PHE A 37 -30.60 -3.67 4.88
CA PHE A 37 -31.29 -4.97 5.06
C PHE A 37 -31.96 -5.17 6.43
N GLY A 38 -32.18 -4.10 7.19
CA GLY A 38 -33.03 -4.09 8.40
C GLY A 38 -32.41 -4.65 9.67
N GLY A 39 -31.18 -5.19 9.62
CA GLY A 39 -30.56 -5.85 10.78
C GLY A 39 -29.04 -5.70 10.91
N GLY A 40 -28.39 -4.96 10.01
CA GLY A 40 -26.93 -4.81 10.02
C GLY A 40 -26.42 -3.88 11.14
N THR A 41 -25.26 -4.21 11.71
CA THR A 41 -24.57 -3.35 12.69
C THR A 41 -23.87 -2.18 12.01
N TYR A 42 -23.74 -1.03 12.70
CA TYR A 42 -22.96 0.11 12.21
C TYR A 42 -21.47 0.04 12.56
N ASN A 43 -21.01 -1.07 13.15
CA ASN A 43 -19.62 -1.29 13.53
C ASN A 43 -19.23 -2.73 13.19
N HIS A 44 -18.87 -2.98 11.93
CA HIS A 44 -18.71 -4.31 11.38
C HIS A 44 -17.38 -4.49 10.63
N ALA A 45 -16.67 -5.57 10.96
CA ALA A 45 -15.30 -5.78 10.51
C ALA A 45 -15.15 -6.08 9.01
N TRP A 46 -16.11 -6.79 8.39
CA TRP A 46 -15.95 -7.23 6.99
C TRP A 46 -15.91 -6.09 5.96
N SER A 47 -16.29 -4.88 6.38
CA SER A 47 -16.27 -3.67 5.55
C SER A 47 -14.89 -3.02 5.56
N GLY A 48 -13.94 -3.59 6.31
CA GLY A 48 -12.54 -3.15 6.34
C GLY A 48 -11.72 -3.48 5.08
N GLY A 49 -12.33 -4.02 4.02
CA GLY A 49 -11.62 -4.36 2.77
C GLY A 49 -10.68 -3.27 2.20
N PRO A 50 -11.02 -1.97 2.28
CA PRO A 50 -10.10 -0.88 1.90
C PRO A 50 -8.74 -0.92 2.59
N LEU A 51 -8.66 -1.37 3.85
CA LEU A 51 -7.40 -1.48 4.59
C LEU A 51 -6.43 -2.43 3.86
N THR A 52 -6.91 -3.59 3.44
CA THR A 52 -6.12 -4.56 2.67
C THR A 52 -5.73 -3.99 1.32
N ILE A 53 -6.66 -3.33 0.61
CA ILE A 53 -6.39 -2.71 -0.69
C ILE A 53 -5.27 -1.68 -0.58
N LEU A 54 -5.38 -0.76 0.39
CA LEU A 54 -4.39 0.30 0.59
C LEU A 54 -3.04 -0.25 1.05
N SER A 55 -3.02 -1.24 1.94
CA SER A 55 -1.77 -1.79 2.49
C SER A 55 -1.03 -2.68 1.51
N GLN A 56 -1.75 -3.63 0.88
CA GLN A 56 -1.13 -4.66 0.06
C GLN A 56 -0.89 -4.23 -1.38
N TYR A 57 -1.78 -3.41 -1.96
CA TYR A 57 -1.77 -3.10 -3.39
C TYR A 57 -1.35 -1.67 -3.69
N ILE A 58 -1.76 -0.69 -2.87
CA ILE A 58 -1.37 0.72 -3.09
C ILE A 58 0.02 0.98 -2.51
N ALA A 59 0.23 0.69 -1.22
CA ALA A 59 1.58 0.69 -0.65
C ALA A 59 2.42 -0.50 -1.14
N GLY A 60 1.78 -1.56 -1.65
CA GLY A 60 2.48 -2.64 -2.33
C GLY A 60 3.20 -3.62 -1.41
N ILE A 61 2.88 -3.65 -0.11
CA ILE A 61 3.58 -4.52 0.86
C ILE A 61 2.82 -5.82 1.05
N GLU A 62 3.43 -6.93 0.66
CA GLU A 62 2.82 -8.26 0.74
C GLU A 62 3.81 -9.29 1.28
N THR A 63 3.35 -10.18 2.16
CA THR A 63 4.17 -11.30 2.64
C THR A 63 4.35 -12.33 1.53
N LEU A 64 5.60 -12.69 1.20
CA LEU A 64 5.91 -13.77 0.25
C LEU A 64 6.17 -15.09 0.97
N GLU A 65 6.68 -15.00 2.20
CA GLU A 65 6.90 -16.12 3.09
C GLU A 65 6.32 -15.81 4.47
N PRO A 66 5.98 -16.82 5.30
CA PRO A 66 5.44 -16.62 6.64
C PRO A 66 6.26 -15.65 7.49
N ALA A 67 5.56 -14.88 8.34
CA ALA A 67 6.15 -13.92 9.27
C ALA A 67 7.06 -12.86 8.61
N PHE A 68 6.81 -12.51 7.34
CA PHE A 68 7.61 -11.56 6.55
C PHE A 68 9.10 -11.95 6.43
N ARG A 69 9.43 -13.25 6.50
CA ARG A 69 10.82 -13.71 6.25
C ARG A 69 11.31 -13.22 4.87
N MET A 70 10.42 -13.26 3.89
CA MET A 70 10.52 -12.50 2.65
C MET A 70 9.19 -11.79 2.39
N PHE A 71 9.26 -10.56 1.90
CA PHE A 71 8.10 -9.76 1.52
C PHE A 71 8.34 -9.01 0.22
N ARG A 72 7.27 -8.65 -0.48
CA ARG A 72 7.30 -7.82 -1.68
C ARG A 72 7.04 -6.37 -1.32
N VAL A 73 7.69 -5.47 -2.05
CA VAL A 73 7.39 -4.03 -2.10
C VAL A 73 7.19 -3.65 -3.56
N ALA A 74 5.94 -3.55 -3.97
CA ALA A 74 5.53 -3.22 -5.34
C ALA A 74 4.45 -2.14 -5.31
N PRO A 75 4.81 -0.89 -4.97
CA PRO A 75 3.83 0.17 -4.75
C PRO A 75 3.17 0.57 -6.08
N HIS A 76 1.89 0.90 -6.00
CA HIS A 76 1.13 1.43 -7.12
C HIS A 76 0.26 2.59 -6.64
N PRO A 77 0.82 3.81 -6.56
CA PRO A 77 0.14 4.94 -5.90
C PRO A 77 -1.10 5.44 -6.65
N ALA A 78 -1.33 5.02 -7.90
CA ALA A 78 -2.46 5.46 -8.71
C ALA A 78 -2.48 7.00 -8.80
N HIS A 79 -3.52 7.71 -8.37
CA HIS A 79 -3.53 9.18 -8.33
C HIS A 79 -2.90 9.80 -7.07
N LEU A 80 -2.43 9.00 -6.11
CA LEU A 80 -1.81 9.52 -4.89
C LEU A 80 -0.39 10.00 -5.18
N ASN A 81 0.01 11.10 -4.54
CA ASN A 81 1.36 11.64 -4.64
C ASN A 81 2.27 11.22 -3.48
N PHE A 82 1.68 10.69 -2.40
CA PHE A 82 2.43 10.31 -1.21
C PHE A 82 1.83 9.06 -0.57
N ILE A 83 2.70 8.15 -0.14
CA ILE A 83 2.35 6.98 0.68
C ILE A 83 3.34 6.89 1.83
N ARG A 84 2.83 6.65 3.03
CA ARG A 84 3.63 6.27 4.19
C ARG A 84 2.96 5.11 4.90
N THR A 85 3.73 4.06 5.19
CA THR A 85 3.24 2.90 5.91
C THR A 85 4.28 2.32 6.85
N LEU A 86 3.78 1.75 7.94
CA LEU A 86 4.54 1.10 8.99
C LEU A 86 3.91 -0.27 9.22
N VAL A 87 4.64 -1.34 8.91
CA VAL A 87 4.16 -2.71 9.14
C VAL A 87 4.87 -3.27 10.37
N PRO A 88 4.16 -3.40 11.51
CA PRO A 88 4.75 -3.97 12.72
C PRO A 88 5.01 -5.46 12.53
N LEU A 89 6.17 -5.92 13.00
CA LEU A 89 6.57 -7.31 13.03
C LEU A 89 6.82 -7.76 14.48
N SER A 90 6.98 -9.07 14.67
CA SER A 90 7.33 -9.65 15.97
C SER A 90 8.66 -9.10 16.52
N GLY A 91 8.74 -8.99 17.84
CA GLY A 91 9.94 -8.53 18.54
C GLY A 91 10.23 -7.03 18.38
N GLY A 92 9.20 -6.19 18.17
CA GLY A 92 9.35 -4.73 18.06
C GLY A 92 9.98 -4.25 16.75
N ARG A 93 10.23 -5.16 15.80
CA ARG A 93 10.71 -4.83 14.46
C ARG A 93 9.57 -4.22 13.63
N ARG A 94 9.92 -3.46 12.60
CA ARG A 94 8.94 -2.90 11.66
C ARG A 94 9.55 -2.65 10.29
N ILE A 95 8.76 -2.89 9.25
CA ILE A 95 9.02 -2.38 7.90
C ILE A 95 8.56 -0.92 7.89
N VAL A 96 9.37 -0.04 7.33
CA VAL A 96 9.02 1.36 7.11
C VAL A 96 9.09 1.61 5.61
N PHE A 97 8.02 2.13 5.03
CA PHE A 97 8.00 2.48 3.62
C PHE A 97 7.38 3.86 3.43
N GLU A 98 8.06 4.69 2.66
CA GLU A 98 7.61 6.01 2.24
C GLU A 98 7.85 6.14 0.74
N MET A 99 6.92 6.79 0.06
CA MET A 99 7.02 7.07 -1.37
C MET A 99 6.44 8.44 -1.66
N ASP A 100 7.20 9.25 -2.38
CA ASP A 100 6.75 10.49 -3.00
C ASP A 100 6.72 10.30 -4.51
N LYS A 101 5.66 10.80 -5.15
CA LYS A 101 5.49 10.79 -6.58
C LYS A 101 5.14 12.19 -7.08
N SER A 102 5.83 12.58 -8.15
CA SER A 102 5.57 13.78 -8.93
C SER A 102 5.21 13.42 -10.37
N ALA A 103 4.95 14.42 -11.21
CA ALA A 103 4.66 14.23 -12.63
C ALA A 103 5.85 13.74 -13.47
N HIS A 104 7.08 13.74 -12.94
CA HIS A 104 8.30 13.45 -13.71
C HIS A 104 9.20 12.39 -13.07
N GLY A 105 8.82 11.88 -11.91
CA GLY A 105 9.64 10.97 -11.12
C GLY A 105 9.10 10.77 -9.72
N GLY A 106 9.83 10.04 -8.91
CA GLY A 106 9.48 9.80 -7.52
C GLY A 106 10.66 9.34 -6.69
N THR A 107 10.49 9.36 -5.38
CA THR A 107 11.44 8.82 -4.42
C THR A 107 10.77 7.76 -3.58
N MET A 108 11.54 6.76 -3.15
CA MET A 108 11.09 5.83 -2.10
C MET A 108 12.15 5.72 -1.00
N TYR A 109 11.68 5.53 0.22
CA TYR A 109 12.48 5.05 1.33
C TYR A 109 11.92 3.72 1.81
N LEU A 110 12.79 2.74 2.00
CA LEU A 110 12.44 1.44 2.56
C LEU A 110 13.42 1.06 3.66
N ARG A 111 12.88 0.74 4.84
CA ARG A 111 13.63 0.07 5.90
C ARG A 111 13.23 -1.39 5.98
N VAL A 112 14.16 -2.26 5.63
CA VAL A 112 14.03 -3.71 5.75
C VAL A 112 14.57 -4.13 7.12
N PRO A 113 13.73 -4.65 8.05
CA PRO A 113 14.19 -5.02 9.39
C PRO A 113 15.10 -6.26 9.38
N GLY A 114 15.95 -6.39 10.40
CA GLY A 114 16.83 -7.55 10.58
C GLY A 114 16.08 -8.89 10.55
N GLY A 115 16.70 -9.88 9.92
CA GLY A 115 16.13 -11.22 9.76
C GLY A 115 15.01 -11.33 8.71
N THR A 116 14.89 -10.32 7.83
CA THR A 116 13.94 -10.31 6.70
C THR A 116 14.65 -9.92 5.41
N SER A 117 13.97 -10.13 4.28
CA SER A 117 14.40 -9.67 2.96
C SER A 117 13.21 -9.11 2.16
N ALA A 118 13.49 -8.17 1.27
CA ALA A 118 12.48 -7.52 0.44
C ALA A 118 12.72 -7.81 -1.05
N GLN A 119 11.70 -8.25 -1.76
CA GLN A 119 11.63 -8.20 -3.22
C GLN A 119 10.99 -6.87 -3.61
N VAL A 120 11.81 -5.91 -4.06
CA VAL A 120 11.34 -4.59 -4.47
C VAL A 120 11.16 -4.55 -5.98
N VAL A 121 10.03 -4.03 -6.44
CA VAL A 121 9.68 -3.91 -7.86
C VAL A 121 9.57 -2.43 -8.22
N LEU A 122 10.24 -2.02 -9.30
CA LEU A 122 10.10 -0.70 -9.89
C LEU A 122 8.67 -0.50 -10.40
N PRO A 123 7.92 0.50 -9.89
CA PRO A 123 6.57 0.78 -10.36
C PRO A 123 6.51 0.94 -11.89
N ALA A 124 5.42 0.49 -12.50
CA ALA A 124 5.31 0.35 -13.95
C ALA A 124 5.41 1.70 -14.69
N GLU A 125 5.01 2.79 -14.04
CA GLU A 125 5.10 4.16 -14.55
C GLU A 125 6.54 4.66 -14.70
N PHE A 126 7.50 4.08 -13.99
CA PHE A 126 8.90 4.46 -14.06
C PHE A 126 9.71 3.52 -14.96
N GLN A 127 10.73 4.06 -15.61
CA GLN A 127 11.63 3.32 -16.51
C GLN A 127 13.02 3.12 -15.91
N ARG A 128 13.46 4.05 -15.07
CA ARG A 128 14.78 4.01 -14.45
C ARG A 128 14.67 4.21 -12.95
N TRP A 129 15.64 3.64 -12.25
CA TRP A 129 15.85 3.91 -10.85
C TRP A 129 17.31 3.76 -10.44
N SER A 130 17.69 4.52 -9.42
CA SER A 130 18.91 4.33 -8.65
C SER A 130 18.54 3.83 -7.25
N VAL A 131 19.44 3.09 -6.64
CA VAL A 131 19.32 2.63 -5.25
C VAL A 131 20.57 3.06 -4.50
N ASN A 132 20.38 3.90 -3.49
CA ASN A 132 21.47 4.54 -2.74
C ASN A 132 22.49 5.23 -3.66
N GLY A 133 22.01 5.91 -4.71
CA GLY A 133 22.84 6.61 -5.70
C GLY A 133 23.34 5.74 -6.87
N GLU A 134 23.22 4.42 -6.79
CA GLU A 134 23.72 3.50 -7.82
C GLU A 134 22.62 3.10 -8.80
N PRO A 135 22.74 3.39 -10.12
CA PRO A 135 21.77 2.97 -11.13
C PRO A 135 21.55 1.46 -11.14
N LYS A 136 20.31 1.02 -11.36
CA LYS A 136 19.94 -0.39 -11.50
C LYS A 136 19.26 -0.66 -12.83
N ASN A 137 19.61 -1.77 -13.46
CA ASN A 137 19.07 -2.18 -14.75
C ASN A 137 17.86 -3.11 -14.59
N GLU A 138 17.82 -3.84 -13.48
CA GLU A 138 16.75 -4.75 -13.14
C GLU A 138 15.51 -3.98 -12.67
N ARG A 139 14.32 -4.41 -13.11
CA ARG A 139 13.05 -3.89 -12.58
C ARG A 139 12.66 -4.49 -11.24
N GLN A 140 13.40 -5.49 -10.77
CA GLN A 140 13.18 -6.16 -9.50
C GLN A 140 14.52 -6.40 -8.81
N LEU A 141 14.58 -6.11 -7.52
CA LEU A 141 15.75 -6.31 -6.67
C LEU A 141 15.38 -7.11 -5.44
N THR A 142 16.31 -7.95 -4.98
CA THR A 142 16.22 -8.58 -3.66
C THR A 142 17.15 -7.84 -2.71
N LEU A 143 16.59 -7.27 -1.65
CA LEU A 143 17.30 -6.46 -0.66
C LEU A 143 17.31 -7.17 0.68
N SER A 144 18.47 -7.16 1.33
CA SER A 144 18.63 -7.60 2.72
C SER A 144 18.19 -6.50 3.69
N ALA A 145 18.27 -6.81 4.98
CA ALA A 145 18.05 -5.83 6.04
C ALA A 145 18.93 -4.59 5.86
N GLY A 146 18.34 -3.41 6.04
CA GLY A 146 19.00 -2.13 5.81
C GLY A 146 18.03 -1.01 5.50
N GLU A 147 18.60 0.16 5.21
CA GLU A 147 17.88 1.33 4.72
C GLU A 147 18.22 1.55 3.25
N TRP A 148 17.19 1.77 2.46
CA TRP A 148 17.28 1.84 1.01
C TRP A 148 16.54 3.06 0.52
N HIS A 149 17.24 3.89 -0.23
CA HIS A 149 16.71 5.10 -0.87
C HIS A 149 16.66 4.86 -2.37
N PHE A 150 15.54 5.18 -2.97
CA PHE A 150 15.30 5.00 -4.40
C PHE A 150 14.97 6.35 -5.01
N GLU A 151 15.56 6.63 -6.16
CA GLU A 151 15.14 7.71 -7.04
C GLU A 151 14.66 7.06 -8.34
N MET A 152 13.49 7.48 -8.83
CA MET A 152 12.84 6.87 -9.99
C MET A 152 12.44 7.95 -11.00
N SER A 153 12.57 7.66 -12.29
CA SER A 153 12.20 8.56 -13.37
C SER A 153 11.48 7.84 -14.51
N GLU A 154 10.64 8.58 -15.25
CA GLU A 154 9.94 8.08 -16.44
C GLU A 154 10.86 7.94 -17.67
N LYS A 155 12.03 8.60 -17.66
CA LYS A 155 13.02 8.62 -18.74
C LYS A 155 14.45 8.58 -18.22
#